data_AF-A0A7Y9XCM9-F1
#
_entry.id   AF-A0A7Y9XCM9-F1
#
_cell.length_a   1.000
_cell.length_b   1.000
_cell.length_c   1.000
_cell.angle_alpha   90.00
_cell.angle_beta   90.00
_cell.angle_gamma   90.00
#
_symmetry.space_group_name_H-M   'P 1'
#
loop_
_entity.id
_entity.type
_entity.pdbx_description
1 polymer ?
#
loop_
_entity_poly.entity_id
_entity_poly.type
_entity_poly.pdbx_seq_one_letter_code
_entity_poly.pdbx_strand_id
1 'polypeptide(L)'
;MTTEAGGNPIEGMQGGEYAETLAAAMAGLADAFDLLMEDARGAAGHDDVRAGFGTFKEDTAQALIDVQALGLALADNVQSGAAEIARNDLDSSEGFDHPWESHRDINFED
;
A
#
# COMPACT_ATOMS: atom_id res chain seq x y z
N MET A 1 0.57 15.47 20.31
CA MET A 1 1.37 16.18 19.30
C MET A 1 1.66 15.18 18.20
N THR A 2 0.92 15.25 17.11
CA THR A 2 1.23 14.49 15.89
C THR A 2 2.40 15.18 15.23
N THR A 3 3.57 14.54 15.25
CA THR A 3 4.72 14.94 14.44
C THR A 3 4.32 14.78 12.98
N GLU A 4 3.94 15.88 12.35
CA GLU A 4 3.79 15.97 10.90
C GLU A 4 5.18 15.70 10.31
N ALA A 5 5.41 14.45 9.91
CA ALA A 5 6.61 14.10 9.16
C ALA A 5 6.39 14.66 7.75
N GLY A 6 7.03 15.78 7.43
CA GLY A 6 7.17 16.21 6.05
C GLY A 6 7.81 15.07 5.26
N GLY A 7 7.00 14.40 4.44
CA GLY A 7 7.45 13.31 3.59
C GLY A 7 8.09 13.86 2.32
N ASN A 8 9.15 13.22 1.84
CA ASN A 8 9.78 13.59 0.57
C ASN A 8 8.89 13.10 -0.61
N PRO A 9 8.55 13.95 -1.60
CA PRO A 9 7.76 13.55 -2.77
C PRO A 9 8.34 12.36 -3.54
N ILE A 10 9.67 12.21 -3.60
CA ILE A 10 10.32 11.06 -4.25
C ILE A 10 10.02 9.76 -3.49
N GLU A 11 10.03 9.81 -2.15
CA GLU A 11 9.67 8.69 -1.29
C GLU A 11 8.17 8.36 -1.38
N GLY A 12 7.32 9.38 -1.54
CA GLY A 12 5.89 9.21 -1.82
C GLY A 12 5.65 8.48 -3.14
N MET A 13 6.34 8.89 -4.22
CA MET A 13 6.27 8.20 -5.52
C MET A 13 6.67 6.73 -5.43
N GLN A 14 7.81 6.44 -4.80
CA GLN A 14 8.29 5.07 -4.59
C GLN A 14 7.32 4.26 -3.71
N GLY A 15 6.76 4.87 -2.66
CA GLY A 15 5.73 4.28 -1.82
C GLY A 15 4.48 3.91 -2.62
N GLY A 16 4.05 4.76 -3.55
CA GLY A 16 2.94 4.49 -4.47
C GLY A 16 3.18 3.30 -5.39
N GLU A 17 4.37 3.19 -5.99
CA GLU A 17 4.75 2.05 -6.83
C GLU A 17 4.80 0.73 -6.03
N TYR A 18 5.31 0.77 -4.78
CA TYR A 18 5.30 -0.39 -3.89
C TYR A 18 3.89 -0.76 -3.45
N ALA A 19 3.01 0.22 -3.21
CA ALA A 19 1.61 -0.01 -2.89
C ALA A 19 0.87 -0.69 -4.05
N GLU A 20 1.08 -0.24 -5.29
CA GLU A 20 0.49 -0.87 -6.47
C GLU A 20 0.99 -2.31 -6.63
N THR A 21 2.30 -2.53 -6.49
CA THR A 21 2.90 -3.88 -6.53
C THR A 21 2.31 -4.79 -5.44
N LEU A 22 2.13 -4.26 -4.22
CA LEU A 22 1.51 -4.99 -3.12
C LEU A 22 0.04 -5.31 -3.42
N ALA A 23 -0.75 -4.33 -3.91
CA ALA A 23 -2.14 -4.54 -4.27
C ALA A 23 -2.28 -5.62 -5.35
N ALA A 24 -1.42 -5.58 -6.38
CA ALA A 24 -1.39 -6.57 -7.44
C ALA A 24 -1.05 -7.97 -6.94
N ALA A 25 -0.10 -8.09 -6.00
CA ALA A 25 0.28 -9.37 -5.41
C ALA A 25 -0.82 -9.96 -4.49
N MET A 26 -1.61 -9.10 -3.85
CA MET A 26 -2.70 -9.51 -2.96
C MET A 26 -3.99 -9.81 -3.73
N ALA A 27 -4.22 -9.13 -4.85
CA ALA A 27 -5.39 -9.34 -5.70
C ALA A 27 -5.43 -10.78 -6.23
N GLY A 28 -6.47 -11.52 -5.84
CA GLY A 28 -6.68 -12.91 -6.27
C GLY A 28 -5.85 -13.94 -5.52
N LEU A 29 -5.21 -13.57 -4.39
CA LEU A 29 -4.48 -14.51 -3.54
C LEU A 29 -5.37 -15.67 -3.07
N ALA A 30 -6.58 -15.36 -2.57
CA ALA A 30 -7.51 -16.36 -2.09
C ALA A 30 -8.00 -17.29 -3.22
N ASP A 31 -8.29 -16.72 -4.40
CA ASP A 31 -8.74 -17.49 -5.57
C ASP A 31 -7.62 -18.40 -6.10
N ALA A 32 -6.38 -17.91 -6.14
CA ALA A 32 -5.22 -18.70 -6.54
C ALA A 32 -4.96 -19.86 -5.58
N PHE A 33 -5.14 -19.64 -4.28
CA PHE A 33 -5.07 -20.71 -3.29
C PHE A 33 -6.18 -21.75 -3.48
N ASP A 34 -7.42 -21.30 -3.70
CA ASP A 34 -8.57 -22.19 -3.93
C ASP A 34 -8.31 -23.15 -5.10
N LEU A 35 -7.85 -22.59 -6.22
CA LEU A 35 -7.48 -23.33 -7.43
C LEU A 35 -6.32 -24.31 -7.16
N LEU A 36 -5.26 -23.85 -6.49
CA LEU A 36 -4.09 -24.68 -6.18
C LEU A 36 -4.48 -25.89 -5.31
N MET A 37 -5.38 -25.70 -4.35
CA MET A 37 -5.83 -26.79 -3.48
C MET A 37 -6.72 -27.79 -4.22
N GLU A 38 -7.59 -27.34 -5.13
CA GLU A 38 -8.37 -28.25 -5.98
C GLU A 38 -7.47 -29.05 -6.92
N ASP A 39 -6.46 -28.43 -7.53
CA ASP A 39 -5.49 -29.12 -8.38
C ASP A 39 -4.68 -30.16 -7.59
N ALA A 40 -4.20 -29.79 -6.40
CA ALA A 40 -3.46 -30.70 -5.52
C ALA A 40 -4.31 -31.89 -5.08
N ARG A 41 -5.58 -31.63 -4.74
CA ARG A 41 -6.56 -32.68 -4.42
C ARG A 41 -6.84 -33.57 -5.64
N GLY A 42 -6.99 -33.01 -6.83
CA GLY A 42 -7.21 -33.76 -8.06
C GLY A 42 -6.04 -34.67 -8.42
N ALA A 43 -4.81 -34.19 -8.22
CA ALA A 43 -3.58 -34.93 -8.50
C ALA A 43 -3.24 -36.01 -7.46
N ALA A 44 -3.79 -35.92 -6.25
CA ALA A 44 -3.51 -36.88 -5.18
C ALA A 44 -4.13 -38.26 -5.49
N GLY A 45 -3.29 -39.29 -5.49
CA GLY A 45 -3.68 -40.67 -5.82
C GLY A 45 -4.32 -41.46 -4.67
N HIS A 46 -4.13 -41.02 -3.42
CA HIS A 46 -4.67 -41.65 -2.23
C HIS A 46 -5.76 -40.79 -1.56
N ASP A 47 -6.80 -41.44 -1.06
CA ASP A 47 -8.01 -40.77 -0.55
C ASP A 47 -7.80 -40.01 0.76
N ASP A 48 -6.88 -40.48 1.61
CA ASP A 48 -6.47 -39.79 2.85
C ASP A 48 -5.73 -38.48 2.54
N VAL A 49 -4.84 -38.48 1.55
CA VAL A 49 -4.14 -37.28 1.08
C VAL A 49 -5.13 -36.29 0.46
N ARG A 50 -6.10 -36.77 -0.34
CA ARG A 50 -7.18 -35.94 -0.89
C ARG A 50 -8.02 -35.27 0.19
N ALA A 51 -8.39 -36.01 1.22
CA ALA A 51 -9.14 -35.48 2.35
C ALA A 51 -8.31 -34.42 3.10
N GLY A 52 -7.01 -34.67 3.29
CA GLY A 52 -6.08 -33.71 3.92
C GLY A 52 -6.03 -32.36 3.21
N PHE A 53 -5.94 -32.35 1.87
CA PHE A 53 -6.02 -31.10 1.10
C PHE A 53 -7.35 -30.37 1.27
N GLY A 54 -8.47 -31.11 1.30
CA GLY A 54 -9.79 -30.53 1.54
C GLY A 54 -9.90 -29.87 2.91
N THR A 55 -9.49 -30.57 3.98
CA THR A 55 -9.48 -30.02 5.34
C THR A 55 -8.58 -28.80 5.44
N PHE A 56 -7.35 -28.87 4.90
CA PHE A 56 -6.42 -27.74 4.95
C PHE A 56 -6.97 -26.51 4.21
N LYS A 57 -7.61 -26.72 3.05
CA LYS A 57 -8.29 -25.67 2.31
C LYS A 57 -9.38 -25.00 3.16
N GLU A 58 -10.26 -25.78 3.75
CA GLU A 58 -11.36 -25.27 4.60
C GLU A 58 -10.85 -24.50 5.81
N ASP A 59 -9.82 -25.04 6.49
CA ASP A 59 -9.24 -24.43 7.69
C ASP A 59 -8.49 -23.11 7.39
N THR A 60 -7.93 -22.97 6.18
CA THR A 60 -7.05 -21.86 5.83
C THR A 60 -7.72 -20.80 4.96
N ALA A 61 -8.84 -21.12 4.31
CA ALA A 61 -9.50 -20.23 3.34
C ALA A 61 -9.79 -18.84 3.90
N GLN A 62 -10.39 -18.76 5.10
CA GLN A 62 -10.71 -17.47 5.71
C GLN A 62 -9.46 -16.65 6.03
N ALA A 63 -8.39 -17.30 6.53
CA ALA A 63 -7.14 -16.61 6.84
C ALA A 63 -6.52 -15.96 5.60
N LEU A 64 -6.62 -16.60 4.42
CA LEU A 64 -6.12 -16.01 3.18
C LEU A 64 -6.99 -14.89 2.63
N ILE A 65 -8.31 -14.98 2.80
CA ILE A 65 -9.22 -13.85 2.53
C ILE A 65 -8.84 -12.64 3.40
N ASP A 66 -8.59 -12.87 4.69
CA ASP A 66 -8.22 -11.82 5.63
C ASP A 66 -6.86 -11.19 5.29
N VAL A 67 -5.86 -12.01 4.92
CA VAL A 67 -4.55 -11.52 4.47
C VAL A 67 -4.66 -10.69 3.19
N GLN A 68 -5.45 -11.16 2.22
CA GLN A 68 -5.71 -10.40 0.99
C GLN A 68 -6.37 -9.06 1.29
N ALA A 69 -7.42 -9.05 2.13
CA ALA A 69 -8.12 -7.82 2.51
C ALA A 69 -7.20 -6.85 3.24
N LEU A 70 -6.38 -7.35 4.17
CA LEU A 70 -5.41 -6.54 4.91
C LEU A 70 -4.33 -5.97 3.98
N GLY A 71 -3.82 -6.78 3.06
CA GLY A 71 -2.80 -6.35 2.10
C GLY A 71 -3.32 -5.27 1.15
N LEU A 72 -4.56 -5.40 0.66
CA LEU A 72 -5.22 -4.37 -0.15
C LEU A 72 -5.45 -3.07 0.64
N ALA A 73 -5.92 -3.17 1.89
CA ALA A 73 -6.08 -2.02 2.76
C ALA A 73 -4.73 -1.33 3.07
N LEU A 74 -3.66 -2.10 3.25
CA LEU A 74 -2.32 -1.55 3.46
C LEU A 74 -1.84 -0.79 2.21
N ALA A 75 -2.00 -1.37 1.02
CA ALA A 75 -1.66 -0.70 -0.23
C ALA A 75 -2.43 0.62 -0.41
N ASP A 76 -3.74 0.61 -0.18
CA ASP A 76 -4.59 1.81 -0.27
C ASP A 76 -4.14 2.92 0.69
N ASN A 77 -3.78 2.56 1.93
CA ASN A 77 -3.26 3.50 2.92
C ASN A 77 -1.91 4.10 2.49
N VAL A 78 -0.99 3.29 1.96
CA VAL A 78 0.32 3.78 1.48
C VAL A 78 0.13 4.71 0.28
N GLN A 79 -0.74 4.36 -0.67
CA GLN A 79 -1.04 5.20 -1.83
C GLN A 79 -1.70 6.53 -1.42
N SER A 80 -2.63 6.49 -0.46
CA SER A 80 -3.28 7.68 0.08
C SER A 80 -2.28 8.60 0.78
N GLY A 81 -1.38 8.05 1.59
CA GLY A 81 -0.30 8.82 2.22
C GLY A 81 0.65 9.44 1.22
N ALA A 82 1.02 8.71 0.16
CA ALA A 82 1.82 9.25 -0.94
C ALA A 82 1.12 10.42 -1.67
N ALA A 83 -0.18 10.30 -1.91
CA ALA A 83 -0.97 11.36 -2.53
C ALA A 83 -1.09 12.61 -1.64
N GLU A 84 -1.19 12.44 -0.32
CA GLU A 84 -1.20 13.54 0.65
C GLU A 84 0.14 14.27 0.67
N ILE A 85 1.26 13.54 0.67
CA ILE A 85 2.61 14.13 0.54
C ILE A 85 2.73 14.99 -0.72
N ALA A 86 2.28 14.48 -1.87
CA ALA A 86 2.35 15.20 -3.13
C ALA A 86 1.48 16.47 -3.13
N ARG A 87 0.29 16.43 -2.50
CA ARG A 87 -0.58 17.61 -2.34
C ARG A 87 0.07 18.67 -1.45
N ASN A 88 0.61 18.26 -0.30
CA ASN A 88 1.25 19.18 0.63
C ASN A 88 2.49 19.87 0.00
N ASP A 89 3.23 19.14 -0.84
CA ASP A 89 4.35 19.72 -1.61
C ASP A 89 3.88 20.74 -2.65
N LEU A 90 2.82 20.42 -3.41
CA LEU A 90 2.20 21.36 -4.34
C LEU A 90 1.69 22.62 -3.64
N ASP A 91 0.90 22.48 -2.57
CA ASP A 91 0.36 23.59 -1.79
C ASP A 91 1.48 24.46 -1.20
N SER A 92 2.58 23.84 -0.76
CA SER A 92 3.77 24.55 -0.27
C SER A 92 4.52 25.30 -1.39
N SER A 93 4.50 24.77 -2.61
CA SER A 93 5.13 25.42 -3.77
C SER A 93 4.35 26.63 -4.29
N GLU A 94 3.02 26.62 -4.19
CA GLU A 94 2.14 27.73 -4.60
C GLU A 94 2.14 28.88 -3.56
N GLY A 95 2.42 28.59 -2.29
CA GLY A 95 2.53 29.60 -1.22
C GLY A 95 3.82 30.43 -1.23
N PHE A 96 4.76 30.14 -2.13
CA PHE A 96 6.12 30.73 -2.16
C PHE A 96 6.28 31.89 -3.15
N ASP A 97 5.22 32.66 -3.41
CA ASP A 97 5.25 33.72 -4.43
C ASP A 97 6.02 35.00 -3.99
N HIS A 98 6.29 35.20 -2.69
CA HIS A 98 6.95 36.42 -2.19
C HIS A 98 7.94 36.23 -1.02
N PRO A 99 9.00 35.39 -1.13
CA PRO A 99 9.98 35.24 -0.04
C PRO A 99 10.83 36.50 0.22
N TRP A 100 10.86 37.46 -0.72
CA TRP A 100 11.73 38.63 -0.66
C TRP A 100 11.00 39.97 -0.42
N GLU A 101 9.67 39.99 -0.37
CA GLU A 101 8.94 41.26 -0.16
C GLU A 101 9.00 41.78 1.28
N SER A 102 9.38 40.95 2.26
CA SER A 102 9.49 41.38 3.66
C SER A 102 10.81 42.11 4.02
N HIS A 103 11.80 42.12 3.12
CA HIS A 103 13.13 42.68 3.41
C HIS A 103 13.36 44.10 2.88
N ARG A 104 12.34 44.79 2.36
CA ARG A 104 12.53 46.12 1.78
C ARG A 104 12.72 47.25 2.81
N ASP A 105 12.54 46.98 4.11
CA ASP A 105 12.58 48.01 5.17
C ASP A 105 13.71 47.83 6.21
N ILE A 106 14.67 46.92 6.01
CA ILE A 106 15.81 46.78 6.91
C ILE A 106 17.02 47.61 6.43
N ASN A 107 16.97 48.90 6.76
CA ASN A 107 18.09 49.80 7.06
C ASN A 107 19.25 49.90 6.04
N PHE A 108 19.10 50.80 5.06
CA PHE A 108 20.22 51.56 4.53
C PHE A 108 19.87 53.06 4.48
N GLU A 109 19.66 53.66 5.66
CA GLU A 109 19.87 55.09 5.88
C GLU A 109 21.27 55.27 6.51
N ASP A 110 22.24 55.62 5.66
CA ASP A 110 23.17 56.76 5.79
C ASP A 110 24.14 56.80 4.60
#